data_AF-A0A964PQL5-F1
#
_entry.id   AF-A0A964PQL5-F1
#
_cell.length_a   1.000
_cell.length_b   1.000
_cell.length_c   1.000
_cell.angle_alpha   90.00
_cell.angle_beta   90.00
_cell.angle_gamma   90.00
#
_symmetry.space_group_name_H-M   'P 1'
#
loop_
_entity.id
_entity.type
_entity.pdbx_description
1 polymer ?
#
loop_
_entity_poly.entity_id
_entity_poly.type
_entity_poly.pdbx_seq_one_letter_code
_entity_poly.pdbx_strand_id
1 'polypeptide(L)' 'MFEGGNCKLRMVRGGAYSSGPKALRSAARDKLQSDTGNDSVGIRVVRID' A
#
# COMPACT_ATOMS: atom_id res chain seq x y z
N MET A 1 16.65 8.28 3.42
CA MET A 1 16.20 8.34 4.82
C MET A 1 15.32 7.13 5.09
N PHE A 2 15.67 6.30 6.07
CA PHE A 2 14.76 5.26 6.54
C PHE A 2 13.60 5.96 7.25
N GLU A 3 12.41 5.86 6.67
CA GLU A 3 11.15 6.42 7.16
C GLU A 3 10.61 5.59 8.35
N GLY A 4 11.48 5.33 9.33
CA GLY A 4 11.17 4.58 10.53
C GLY A 4 10.47 5.49 11.53
N GLY A 5 9.17 5.73 11.38
CA GLY A 5 8.41 6.18 12.55
C GLY A 5 7.06 6.86 12.36
N ASN A 6 6.63 7.22 11.14
CA ASN A 6 5.26 7.74 11.00
C ASN A 6 4.25 6.58 10.88
N CYS A 7 3.82 6.06 12.02
CA CYS A 7 2.81 5.00 12.11
C CYS A 7 1.41 5.41 11.62
N LYS A 8 1.19 6.70 11.29
CA LYS A 8 -0.02 7.14 10.60
C LYS A 8 -0.06 6.68 9.13
N LEU A 9 1.10 6.32 8.55
CA LEU A 9 1.18 5.79 7.21
C LEU A 9 1.27 4.26 7.23
N ARG A 10 0.57 3.61 6.31
CA ARG A 10 0.64 2.16 6.08
C ARG A 10 1.07 1.87 4.65
N MET A 11 1.78 0.76 4.49
CA MET A 11 2.25 0.29 3.20
C MET A 11 1.11 -0.38 2.42
N VAL A 12 0.94 0.03 1.16
CA VAL A 12 0.04 -0.62 0.19
C VAL A 12 0.86 -1.14 -0.98
N ARG A 13 0.40 -2.23 -1.59
CA ARG A 13 1.14 -3.03 -2.57
C ARG A 13 0.21 -3.45 -3.71
N GLY A 14 0.79 -3.61 -4.90
CA GLY A 14 0.11 -4.18 -6.08
C GLY A 14 -0.49 -3.15 -7.04
N GLY A 15 -0.57 -1.87 -6.66
CA GLY A 15 -1.17 -0.80 -7.47
C GLY A 15 -2.69 -0.94 -7.62
N ALA A 16 -3.28 0.07 -8.25
CA ALA A 16 -4.71 0.17 -8.57
C ALA A 16 -4.94 0.14 -10.09
N TYR A 17 -6.21 0.12 -10.53
CA TYR A 17 -6.58 0.11 -11.95
C TYR A 17 -5.91 1.23 -12.77
N SER A 18 -5.77 2.43 -12.20
CA SER A 18 -5.14 3.59 -12.84
C SER A 18 -3.61 3.64 -12.73
N SER A 19 -2.99 2.63 -12.10
CA SER A 19 -1.55 2.67 -11.83
C SER A 19 -0.70 2.38 -13.07
N GLY A 20 0.34 3.20 -13.27
CA GLY A 20 1.31 2.97 -14.33
C GLY A 20 2.25 1.78 -14.06
N PRO A 21 2.97 1.28 -15.09
CA PRO A 21 3.77 0.06 -14.99
C PRO A 21 4.82 0.05 -13.86
N LYS A 22 5.39 1.22 -13.55
CA LYS A 22 6.41 1.34 -12.49
C LYS A 22 5.85 1.04 -11.09
N ALA A 23 4.57 1.32 -10.85
CA ALA A 23 3.88 1.10 -9.57
C ALA A 23 3.39 -0.34 -9.40
N LEU A 24 3.21 -1.09 -10.51
CA LEU A 24 2.80 -2.49 -10.50
C LEU A 24 3.94 -3.48 -10.16
N ARG A 25 5.19 -3.01 -10.08
CA ARG A 25 6.33 -3.87 -9.78
C ARG A 25 6.21 -4.48 -8.38
N SER A 26 6.62 -5.74 -8.25
CA SER A 26 6.63 -6.47 -6.98
C SER A 26 7.46 -5.81 -5.87
N ALA A 27 8.32 -4.83 -6.19
CA ALA A 27 9.10 -4.06 -5.22
C ALA A 27 8.47 -2.70 -4.83
N ALA A 28 7.49 -2.17 -5.59
CA ALA A 28 6.94 -0.81 -5.44
C ALA A 28 6.09 -0.63 -4.17
N ARG A 29 6.51 0.27 -3.27
CA ARG A 29 5.93 0.50 -1.93
C ARG A 29 5.18 1.82 -1.92
N ASP A 30 3.86 1.79 -1.91
CA ASP A 30 3.04 2.98 -1.72
C ASP A 30 2.71 3.19 -0.25
N LYS A 31 2.48 4.45 0.14
CA LYS A 31 2.23 4.86 1.52
C LYS A 31 0.99 5.72 1.57
N LEU A 32 0.01 5.29 2.37
CA LEU A 32 -1.24 6.01 2.54
C LEU A 32 -1.56 6.17 4.03
N GLN A 33 -2.33 7.19 4.36
CA GLN A 33 -2.81 7.41 5.72
C GLN A 33 -3.71 6.24 6.15
N SER A 34 -3.53 5.77 7.39
CA SER A 34 -4.24 4.60 7.91
C SER A 34 -5.70 4.84 8.23
N ASP A 35 -6.08 6.10 8.42
CA ASP A 35 -7.41 6.54 8.86
C ASP A 35 -8.26 7.14 7.74
N THR A 36 -7.78 7.08 6.50
CA THR A 36 -8.46 7.66 5.33
C THR A 36 -8.94 6.57 4.38
N GLY A 37 -10.23 6.61 4.01
CA GLY A 37 -10.82 5.74 2.99
C GLY A 37 -10.33 6.08 1.58
N ASN A 38 -10.11 5.07 0.74
CA ASN A 38 -9.69 5.25 -0.64
C ASN A 38 -10.26 4.15 -1.54
N ASP A 39 -11.07 4.54 -2.53
CA ASP A 39 -11.78 3.61 -3.43
C ASP A 39 -10.84 2.79 -4.33
N SER A 40 -9.57 3.17 -4.41
CA SER A 40 -8.53 2.46 -5.16
C SER A 40 -7.72 1.47 -4.30
N VAL A 41 -8.09 1.27 -3.03
CA VAL A 41 -7.34 0.45 -2.07
C VAL A 41 -8.23 -0.66 -1.51
N GLY A 42 -7.75 -1.91 -1.59
CA GLY A 42 -8.39 -3.09 -1.00
C GLY A 42 -7.47 -3.85 -0.04
N ILE A 43 -8.00 -4.92 0.55
CA ILE A 43 -7.25 -5.81 1.46
C ILE A 43 -7.26 -7.26 0.97
N ARG A 44 -6.20 -8.00 1.30
CA ARG A 44 -6.16 -9.46 1.18
C ARG A 44 -5.93 -10.06 2.58
N VAL A 45 -6.80 -10.97 2.98
CA VAL A 45 -6.73 -11.65 4.28
C VAL A 45 -5.81 -12.86 4.17
N VAL A 46 -5.07 -13.14 5.25
CA VAL A 46 -4.23 -14.33 5.39
C VAL A 46 -4.64 -15.05 6.66
N ARG A 47 -4.79 -16.36 6.59
CA ARG A 47 -4.97 -17.24 7.77
C ARG A 47 -3.62 -17.91 8.03
N ILE A 48 -3.17 -17.83 9.28
CA ILE A 48 -2.03 -18.62 9.75
C ILE A 48 -2.59 -19.98 10.14
N ASP A 49 -2.02 -21.03 9.56
CA ASP A 49 -2.25 -22.44 9.88
C ASP A 49 -1.34 -22.93 11.02
#